data_AF-A0A0A9X1Z4-F1
#
_entry.id   AF-A0A0A9X1Z4-F1
#
_cell.length_a   1.000
_cell.length_b   1.000
_cell.length_c   1.000
_cell.angle_alpha   90.00
_cell.angle_beta   90.00
_cell.angle_gamma   90.00
#
_symmetry.space_group_name_H-M   'P 1'
#
loop_
_entity.id
_entity.type
_entity.pdbx_description
1 polymer ?
#
loop_
_entity_poly.entity_id
_entity_poly.type
_entity_poly.pdbx_seq_one_letter_code
_entity_poly.pdbx_strand_id
1 'polypeptide(L)'
;MGYSHIWVIFGFHRNTNITSSIKAKITPPRLGIRVGIYATRTPHRFSNLGLSLVKIESISANSRQLTVLGADLLHATPIYDIKPYIPAYDSIPCALVPSWVSAQQPAFTSVIWSPGMYHTHTHT
;
A
#
# COMPACT_ATOMS: atom_id res chain seq x y z
N MET A 1 2.70 3.29 26.66
CA MET A 1 3.16 3.74 25.33
C MET A 1 3.09 2.54 24.38
N GLY A 2 2.57 2.73 23.17
CA GLY A 2 2.41 1.66 22.18
C GLY A 2 3.01 2.05 20.83
N TYR A 3 2.96 1.14 19.86
CA TYR A 3 3.41 1.40 18.50
C TYR A 3 2.50 2.40 17.79
N SER A 4 3.08 3.36 17.05
CA SER A 4 2.32 4.28 16.20
C SER A 4 2.09 3.74 14.79
N HIS A 5 2.94 2.82 14.34
CA HIS A 5 2.91 2.25 13.00
C HIS A 5 3.09 0.74 13.05
N ILE A 6 2.54 0.08 12.03
CA ILE A 6 2.61 -1.37 11.85
C ILE A 6 2.84 -1.70 10.37
N TRP A 7 3.49 -2.83 10.14
CA TRP A 7 3.48 -3.52 8.86
C TRP A 7 2.21 -4.37 8.76
N VAL A 8 1.56 -4.31 7.60
CA VAL A 8 0.42 -5.15 7.25
C VAL A 8 0.79 -5.95 6.01
N ILE A 9 0.76 -7.29 6.12
CA ILE A 9 0.91 -8.20 4.99
C ILE A 9 -0.49 -8.64 4.56
N PHE A 10 -0.78 -8.52 3.27
CA PHE A 10 -2.12 -8.74 2.73
C PHE A 10 -2.08 -9.43 1.36
N GLY A 11 -3.20 -9.98 0.91
CA GLY A 11 -3.30 -10.66 -0.38
C GLY A 11 -3.93 -9.80 -1.47
N PHE A 12 -3.35 -9.74 -2.67
CA PHE A 12 -4.00 -9.10 -3.83
C PHE A 12 -5.13 -10.00 -4.39
N HIS A 13 -6.21 -10.15 -3.62
CA HIS A 13 -7.30 -11.10 -3.86
C HIS A 13 -8.11 -10.85 -5.15
N ARG A 14 -8.02 -9.64 -5.73
CA ARG A 14 -8.65 -9.30 -7.02
C ARG A 14 -7.73 -9.46 -8.23
N ASN A 15 -6.52 -9.97 -8.06
CA ASN A 15 -5.66 -10.27 -9.20
C ASN A 15 -6.25 -11.43 -10.02
N THR A 16 -6.61 -11.14 -11.26
CA THR A 16 -7.25 -12.09 -12.19
C THR A 16 -6.27 -13.06 -12.86
N ASN A 17 -4.96 -12.84 -12.75
CA ASN A 17 -3.91 -13.59 -13.45
C ASN A 17 -3.14 -14.58 -12.55
N ILE A 18 -3.77 -15.12 -11.50
CA ILE A 18 -3.10 -16.08 -10.59
C ILE A 18 -2.95 -17.46 -11.26
N THR A 19 -3.82 -17.78 -12.23
CA THR A 19 -3.85 -19.09 -12.92
C THR A 19 -3.21 -19.08 -14.31
N SER A 20 -2.95 -17.90 -14.89
CA SER A 20 -2.25 -17.69 -16.15
C SER A 20 -0.80 -17.28 -15.88
N SER A 21 0.13 -17.64 -16.76
CA SER A 21 1.57 -17.44 -16.50
C SER A 21 1.90 -15.97 -16.15
N ILE A 22 2.24 -15.71 -14.89
CA ILE A 22 2.67 -14.38 -14.45
C ILE A 22 3.91 -13.99 -15.25
N LYS A 23 3.86 -12.84 -15.92
CA LYS A 23 4.98 -12.33 -16.71
C LYS A 23 6.12 -11.91 -15.76
N ALA A 24 7.33 -12.42 -15.99
CA ALA A 24 8.51 -12.06 -15.18
C ALA A 24 8.96 -10.61 -15.34
N LYS A 25 8.52 -9.90 -16.39
CA LYS A 25 8.83 -8.49 -16.65
C LYS A 25 7.58 -7.67 -16.94
N ILE A 26 7.52 -6.45 -16.40
CA ILE A 26 6.47 -5.45 -16.62
C ILE A 26 7.06 -4.11 -17.08
N THR A 27 6.21 -3.20 -17.55
CA THR A 27 6.58 -1.81 -17.84
C THR A 27 5.96 -0.91 -16.78
N PRO A 28 6.73 -0.43 -15.78
CA PRO A 28 6.20 0.48 -14.77
C PRO A 28 5.74 1.80 -15.39
N PRO A 29 4.65 2.42 -14.89
CA PRO A 29 4.10 3.64 -15.48
C PRO A 29 5.09 4.81 -15.63
N ARG A 30 6.09 4.90 -14.75
CA ARG A 30 7.07 6.00 -14.72
C ARG A 30 8.36 5.74 -15.50
N LEU A 31 8.60 4.50 -15.93
CA LEU A 31 9.89 4.10 -16.50
C LEU A 31 9.84 3.87 -18.02
N GLY A 32 8.68 3.46 -18.57
CA GLY A 32 8.52 3.27 -20.03
C GLY A 32 9.27 2.07 -20.62
N ILE A 33 10.28 1.52 -19.93
CA ILE A 33 10.99 0.29 -20.31
C ILE A 33 10.58 -0.92 -19.44
N ARG A 34 10.82 -2.12 -19.97
CA ARG A 34 10.52 -3.38 -19.26
C ARG A 34 11.57 -3.70 -18.20
N VAL A 35 11.14 -3.93 -16.96
CA VAL A 35 11.98 -4.39 -15.85
C VAL A 35 11.38 -5.63 -15.19
N GLY A 36 12.20 -6.38 -14.44
CA GLY A 36 11.74 -7.55 -13.69
C GLY A 36 10.73 -7.17 -12.61
N ILE A 37 9.75 -8.03 -12.34
CA ILE A 37 8.69 -7.75 -11.36
C ILE A 37 9.23 -7.46 -9.96
N TYR A 38 10.33 -8.11 -9.55
CA TYR A 38 10.94 -7.91 -8.24
C TYR A 38 11.72 -6.60 -8.10
N ALA A 39 12.01 -5.91 -9.21
CA ALA A 39 12.52 -4.55 -9.19
C ALA A 39 11.41 -3.50 -9.02
N THR A 40 10.16 -3.94 -8.77
CA THR A 40 8.97 -3.09 -8.70
C THR A 40 8.07 -3.51 -7.54
N ARG A 41 6.99 -2.75 -7.29
CA ARG A 41 5.92 -3.10 -6.35
C ARG A 41 4.60 -3.45 -7.06
N THR A 42 4.67 -4.07 -8.25
CA THR A 42 3.46 -4.50 -8.97
C THR A 42 2.62 -5.48 -8.14
N PRO A 43 1.28 -5.37 -8.15
CA PRO A 43 0.42 -6.39 -7.56
C PRO A 43 0.51 -7.71 -8.32
N HIS A 44 0.81 -7.71 -9.63
CA HIS A 44 0.93 -8.93 -10.45
C HIS A 44 2.31 -9.56 -10.29
N ARG A 45 2.48 -10.41 -9.28
CA ARG A 45 3.76 -11.04 -8.89
C ARG A 45 3.56 -12.49 -8.41
N PHE A 46 4.61 -13.32 -8.51
CA PHE A 46 4.54 -14.75 -8.19
C PHE A 46 4.03 -15.04 -6.77
N SER A 47 4.51 -14.31 -5.77
CA SER A 47 3.92 -14.32 -4.43
C SER A 47 2.90 -13.19 -4.36
N ASN A 48 1.61 -13.55 -4.29
CA ASN A 48 0.47 -12.63 -4.36
C ASN A 48 0.27 -11.80 -3.07
N LEU A 49 1.36 -11.27 -2.51
CA LEU A 49 1.42 -10.58 -1.24
C LEU A 49 1.81 -9.10 -1.42
N GLY A 50 1.05 -8.24 -0.76
CA GLY A 50 1.34 -6.83 -0.57
C GLY A 50 1.88 -6.55 0.83
N LEU A 51 2.48 -5.37 0.97
CA LEU A 51 3.03 -4.86 2.23
C LEU A 51 2.73 -3.37 2.34
N SER A 52 2.02 -2.97 3.39
CA SER A 52 1.75 -1.57 3.71
C SER A 52 2.37 -1.21 5.05
N LEU A 53 3.04 -0.05 5.13
CA LEU A 53 3.34 0.62 6.40
C LEU A 53 2.18 1.56 6.69
N VAL A 54 1.45 1.32 7.78
CA VAL A 54 0.26 2.11 8.12
C VAL A 54 0.38 2.70 9.52
N LYS A 55 -0.29 3.82 9.73
CA LYS A 55 -0.40 4.47 11.05
C LYS A 55 -1.61 3.90 11.79
N ILE A 56 -1.44 3.55 13.06
CA ILE A 56 -2.56 3.18 13.94
C ILE A 56 -3.33 4.45 14.30
N GLU A 57 -4.64 4.45 14.04
CA GLU A 57 -5.55 5.50 14.49
C GLU A 57 -6.25 5.09 15.80
N SER A 58 -6.79 3.87 15.86
CA SER A 58 -7.43 3.36 17.08
C SER A 58 -7.45 1.83 17.12
N ILE A 59 -7.53 1.29 18.34
CA ILE A 59 -7.68 -0.14 18.61
C ILE A 59 -8.91 -0.33 19.49
N SER A 60 -9.85 -1.17 19.05
CA SER A 60 -11.02 -1.58 19.84
C SER A 60 -10.96 -3.07 20.12
N ALA A 61 -10.65 -3.43 21.38
CA ALA A 61 -10.61 -4.83 21.80
C ALA A 61 -12.00 -5.47 21.78
N ASN A 62 -13.03 -4.73 22.19
CA ASN A 62 -14.40 -5.23 22.27
C ASN A 62 -14.94 -5.64 20.91
N SER A 63 -14.73 -4.81 19.89
CA SER A 63 -15.16 -5.12 18.52
C SER A 63 -14.10 -5.86 17.71
N ARG A 64 -12.92 -6.11 18.28
CA ARG A 64 -11.75 -6.72 17.63
C ARG A 64 -11.36 -6.00 16.33
N GLN A 65 -11.43 -4.67 16.36
CA GLN A 65 -11.15 -3.81 15.20
C GLN A 65 -9.89 -2.96 15.42
N LEU A 66 -9.18 -2.75 14.31
CA LEU A 66 -7.99 -1.91 14.23
C LEU A 66 -8.20 -0.92 13.08
N THR A 67 -8.30 0.36 13.41
CA THR A 67 -8.45 1.42 12.42
C THR A 67 -7.08 2.01 12.11
N VAL A 68 -6.76 2.12 10.81
CA VAL A 68 -5.45 2.55 10.33
C VAL A 68 -5.57 3.59 9.23
N LEU A 69 -4.55 4.42 9.11
CA LEU A 69 -4.41 5.43 8.06
C LEU A 69 -3.26 5.08 7.11
N GLY A 70 -3.45 5.40 5.83
CA GLY A 70 -2.42 5.24 4.79
C GLY A 70 -2.35 3.84 4.15
N ALA A 71 -3.38 3.02 4.33
CA ALA A 71 -3.46 1.71 3.67
C ALA A 71 -3.80 1.84 2.17
N ASP A 72 -3.16 1.02 1.35
CA ASP A 72 -3.37 0.91 -0.11
C ASP A 72 -4.08 -0.42 -0.46
N LEU A 73 -5.17 -0.70 0.26
CA LEU A 73 -5.93 -1.95 0.22
C LEU A 73 -7.30 -1.74 -0.44
N LEU A 74 -7.80 -2.73 -1.18
CA LEU A 74 -9.21 -2.75 -1.58
C LEU A 74 -10.09 -3.20 -0.41
N HIS A 75 -11.39 -2.86 -0.45
CA HIS A 75 -12.36 -3.39 0.51
C HIS A 75 -12.33 -4.93 0.52
N ALA A 76 -12.46 -5.51 1.72
CA ALA A 76 -12.40 -6.96 1.98
C ALA A 76 -11.08 -7.65 1.60
N THR A 77 -9.99 -6.90 1.46
CA THR A 77 -8.66 -7.49 1.22
C THR A 77 -8.25 -8.38 2.41
N PRO A 78 -7.88 -9.66 2.18
CA PRO A 78 -7.47 -10.55 3.25
C PRO A 78 -6.14 -10.10 3.85
N ILE A 79 -6.09 -10.04 5.17
CA ILE A 79 -4.89 -9.74 5.94
C ILE A 79 -4.27 -11.04 6.42
N TYR A 80 -2.98 -11.22 6.20
CA TYR A 80 -2.23 -12.41 6.59
C TYR A 80 -1.38 -12.19 7.83
N ASP A 81 -0.88 -10.96 8.05
CA ASP A 81 0.01 -10.67 9.18
C ASP A 81 -0.02 -9.19 9.56
N ILE A 82 0.24 -8.92 10.83
CA ILE A 82 0.39 -7.58 11.40
C ILE A 82 1.59 -7.59 12.32
N LYS A 83 2.56 -6.70 12.07
CA LYS A 83 3.79 -6.59 12.89
C LYS A 83 4.05 -5.16 13.32
N PRO A 84 4.59 -4.93 14.52
CA PRO A 84 5.03 -3.59 14.90
C PRO A 84 6.11 -3.09 13.94
N TYR A 85 6.02 -1.81 13.55
CA TYR A 85 7.13 -1.13 12.88
C TYR A 85 8.13 -0.69 13.94
N ILE A 86 9.38 -1.10 13.79
CA ILE A 86 10.46 -0.77 14.71
C ILE A 86 11.54 -0.01 13.93
N PRO A 87 11.66 1.32 14.09
CA PRO A 87 12.61 2.13 13.32
C PRO A 87 14.05 1.62 13.36
N ALA A 88 14.48 1.04 14.49
CA ALA A 88 15.83 0.49 14.65
C ALA A 88 16.13 -0.70 13.73
N TYR A 89 15.10 -1.43 13.26
CA TYR A 89 15.26 -2.62 12.43
C TYR A 89 14.74 -2.40 11.00
N ASP A 90 13.71 -1.56 10.85
CA ASP A 90 12.99 -1.41 9.60
C ASP A 90 13.40 -0.17 8.79
N SER A 91 14.03 0.83 9.43
CA SER A 91 14.40 2.09 8.77
C SER A 91 15.86 2.09 8.33
N ILE A 92 16.08 2.34 7.03
CA ILE A 92 17.41 2.62 6.47
C ILE A 92 17.33 3.98 5.76
N PRO A 93 17.57 5.10 6.48
CA PRO A 93 17.37 6.45 5.93
C PRO A 93 18.18 6.77 4.67
N CYS A 94 19.34 6.12 4.50
CA CYS A 94 20.23 6.33 3.35
C CYS A 94 20.07 5.26 2.26
N ALA A 95 18.97 4.50 2.25
CA ALA A 95 18.72 3.50 1.22
C ALA A 95 18.64 4.16 -0.17
N LEU A 96 19.37 3.61 -1.14
CA LEU A 96 19.36 4.06 -2.52
C LEU A 96 18.18 3.47 -3.28
N VAL A 97 17.59 4.26 -4.17
CA VAL A 97 16.58 3.80 -5.13
C VAL A 97 16.96 4.25 -6.55
N PRO A 98 16.48 3.57 -7.60
CA PRO A 98 16.68 4.02 -8.97
C PRO A 98 16.12 5.42 -9.21
N SER A 99 16.77 6.20 -10.07
CA SER A 99 16.38 7.59 -10.37
C SER A 99 14.93 7.76 -10.83
N TRP A 100 14.38 6.78 -11.56
CA TRP A 100 12.98 6.77 -12.03
C TRP A 100 11.95 6.56 -10.90
N VAL A 101 12.38 6.06 -9.74
CA VAL A 101 11.55 5.96 -8.52
C VAL A 101 11.57 7.28 -7.75
N SER A 102 12.75 7.92 -7.67
CA SER A 102 12.97 9.22 -7.02
C SER A 102 12.31 10.41 -7.71
N ALA A 103 11.69 10.22 -8.87
CA ALA A 103 10.96 11.29 -9.56
C ALA A 103 9.93 11.93 -8.62
N GLN A 104 9.94 13.27 -8.54
CA GLN A 104 9.10 14.04 -7.62
C GLN A 104 7.64 13.58 -7.71
N GLN A 105 7.02 13.42 -6.54
CA GLN A 105 5.56 13.35 -6.50
C GLN A 105 5.02 14.63 -7.12
N PRO A 106 4.02 14.56 -8.02
CA PRO A 106 3.39 15.76 -8.54
C PRO A 106 2.90 16.61 -7.37
N ALA A 107 3.05 17.94 -7.49
CA ALA A 107 2.57 18.86 -6.48
C ALA A 107 1.09 18.59 -6.21
N PHE A 108 0.67 18.72 -4.95
CA PHE A 108 -0.74 18.61 -4.59
C PHE A 108 -1.53 19.65 -5.41
N THR A 109 -2.39 19.17 -6.30
CA THR A 109 -3.36 20.03 -6.98
C THR A 109 -4.45 20.38 -5.98
N SER A 110 -4.76 21.67 -5.83
CA SER A 110 -5.90 22.11 -5.04
C SER A 110 -7.19 21.53 -5.62
N VAL A 111 -7.95 20.80 -4.82
CA VAL A 111 -9.28 20.30 -5.19
C VAL A 111 -10.31 21.34 -4.75
N ILE A 112 -11.06 21.88 -5.71
CA ILE A 112 -12.19 22.79 -5.46
C ILE A 112 -13.47 22.02 -5.75
N TRP A 113 -14.32 21.88 -4.75
CA TRP A 113 -15.62 21.23 -4.90
C TRP A 113 -16.67 22.27 -5.30
N SER A 114 -17.46 21.97 -6.33
CA SER A 114 -18.65 22.76 -6.65
C SER A 114 -19.71 22.61 -5.55
N PRO A 115 -20.57 23.63 -5.32
CA PRO A 115 -21.70 23.50 -4.41
C PRO A 115 -22.54 22.25 -4.75
N GLY A 116 -22.82 21.41 -3.75
CA GLY A 116 -23.63 20.19 -3.91
C GLY A 116 -22.88 18.93 -4.38
N MET A 117 -21.58 18.98 -4.65
CA MET A 117 -20.77 17.80 -5.04
C MET A 117 -20.06 17.07 -3.88
N TYR A 118 -20.48 17.29 -2.62
CA TYR A 118 -19.97 16.51 -1.49
C TYR A 118 -20.88 15.31 -1.22
N HIS A 119 -20.30 14.10 -1.13
CA HIS A 119 -20.98 12.92 -0.64
C HIS A 119 -20.51 12.67 0.80
N THR A 120 -21.36 12.95 1.78
CA THR A 120 -21.07 12.63 3.18
C THR A 120 -21.46 11.19 3.44
N HIS A 121 -20.48 10.28 3.48
CA HIS A 121 -20.69 8.97 4.08
C HIS A 121 -20.69 9.12 5.61
N THR A 122 -21.87 9.12 6.21
CA THR A 122 -22.02 8.84 7.64
C THR A 122 -21.73 7.37 7.86
N HIS A 123 -20.57 7.06 8.44
CA HIS A 123 -20.30 5.74 9.00
C HIS A 123 -21.18 5.55 10.25
N THR A 124 -22.22 4.72 10.14
CA THR A 124 -22.93 4.11 11.28
C THR A 124 -22.21 2.88 11.76
#